data_AF-A0A2E9BB97-F1
#
_entry.id   AF-A0A2E9BB97-F1
#
_cell.length_a   1.000
_cell.length_b   1.000
_cell.length_c   1.000
_cell.angle_alpha   90.00
_cell.angle_beta   90.00
_cell.angle_gamma   90.00
#
_symmetry.space_group_name_H-M   'P 1'
#
loop_
_entity.id
_entity.type
_entity.pdbx_description
1 polymer ?
#
loop_
_entity_poly.entity_id
_entity_poly.type
_entity_poly.pdbx_seq_one_letter_code
_entity_poly.pdbx_strand_id
1 'polypeptide(L)'
;MVEVRFRDLLIISFILGVMALTMSTMLAYFSTGMQDNPMDSVRVGIFCGCVVTGLTLMYGGWRLIEIKRGGNKTEKVNVLDELKLLLSPVEAHASSLFWADERPWRTSTHVKVDRGTLTLDLHDLDVIGAKRALDVVIENRPIIGRIRIVTGRGKNSRGPSVIRPMVVERLNKVAHALDWQILGKAGSITLRPLGKRPTFKLWLFRFIIFVGPFTIALALSFEELAGSAAREQGRMFGAAAGLIMTSLLASYRERASY
;
A
#
# COMPACT_ATOMS: atom_id res chain seq x y z
N MET A 1 6.31 1.51 11.13
CA MET A 1 5.43 2.59 10.64
C MET A 1 4.74 3.17 11.84
N VAL A 2 4.69 4.49 11.99
CA VAL A 2 3.98 5.13 13.11
C VAL A 2 2.49 4.94 12.89
N GLU A 3 1.81 4.23 13.79
CA GLU A 3 0.35 4.07 13.74
C GLU A 3 -0.29 5.41 14.11
N VAL A 4 -1.10 5.95 13.19
CA VAL A 4 -1.89 7.16 13.43
C VAL A 4 -2.93 6.85 14.50
N ARG A 5 -2.83 7.51 15.66
CA ARG A 5 -3.76 7.34 16.77
C ARG A 5 -4.93 8.31 16.63
N PHE A 6 -6.00 8.08 17.38
CA PHE A 6 -7.14 9.02 17.45
C PHE A 6 -6.71 10.43 17.85
N ARG A 7 -5.70 10.56 18.71
CA ARG A 7 -5.11 11.86 19.07
C ARG A 7 -4.53 12.58 17.85
N ASP A 8 -3.83 11.85 17.00
CA ASP A 8 -3.20 12.43 15.80
C ASP A 8 -4.28 12.87 14.80
N LEU A 9 -5.37 12.11 14.68
CA LEU A 9 -6.53 12.52 13.88
C LEU A 9 -7.17 13.82 14.39
N LEU A 10 -7.34 13.97 15.71
CA LEU A 10 -7.88 15.20 16.31
C LEU A 10 -6.99 16.41 15.99
N ILE A 11 -5.67 16.26 16.16
CA ILE A 11 -4.68 17.31 15.87
C ILE A 11 -4.71 17.69 14.38
N ILE A 12 -4.67 16.69 13.49
CA ILE A 12 -4.69 16.92 12.03
C ILE A 12 -5.99 17.64 11.62
N SER A 13 -7.14 17.19 12.15
CA SER A 13 -8.43 17.79 11.82
C SER A 13 -8.52 19.24 12.29
N PHE A 14 -8.00 19.54 13.48
CA PHE A 14 -7.94 20.90 14.01
C PHE A 14 -7.03 21.80 13.14
N ILE A 15 -5.82 21.35 12.81
CA ILE A 15 -4.88 22.11 11.97
C ILE A 15 -5.49 22.40 10.59
N LEU A 16 -6.08 21.39 9.94
CA LEU A 16 -6.74 21.56 8.64
C LEU A 16 -7.94 22.51 8.72
N GLY A 17 -8.70 22.45 9.81
CA GLY A 17 -9.78 23.39 10.09
C GLY A 17 -9.31 24.83 10.20
N VAL A 18 -8.24 25.07 10.96
CA VAL A 18 -7.63 26.41 11.09
C VAL A 18 -7.10 26.91 9.75
N MET A 19 -6.44 26.06 8.96
CA MET A 19 -5.97 26.43 7.62
C MET A 19 -7.11 26.80 6.67
N ALA A 20 -8.20 26.01 6.67
CA ALA A 20 -9.37 26.31 5.86
C ALA A 20 -10.07 27.59 6.31
N LEU A 21 -10.11 27.85 7.61
CA LEU A 21 -10.64 29.08 8.20
C LEU A 21 -9.86 30.30 7.74
N THR A 22 -8.53 30.27 7.86
CA THR A 22 -7.69 31.42 7.51
C THR A 22 -7.79 31.72 6.01
N MET A 23 -7.71 30.70 5.16
CA MET A 23 -7.81 30.87 3.71
C MET A 23 -9.19 31.34 3.26
N SER A 24 -10.26 30.78 3.82
CA SER A 24 -11.62 31.19 3.46
C SER A 24 -11.94 32.60 3.95
N THR A 25 -11.46 32.98 5.13
CA THR A 25 -11.58 34.37 5.63
C THR A 25 -10.89 35.35 4.67
N MET A 26 -9.65 35.08 4.27
CA MET A 26 -8.91 35.95 3.37
C MET A 26 -9.58 36.04 1.99
N LEU A 27 -9.98 34.91 1.42
CA LEU A 27 -10.68 34.88 0.13
C LEU A 27 -12.00 35.65 0.18
N ALA A 28 -12.80 35.45 1.22
CA ALA A 28 -14.06 36.18 1.40
C ALA A 28 -13.81 37.70 1.49
N TYR A 29 -12.82 38.12 2.29
CA TYR A 29 -12.49 39.53 2.48
C TYR A 29 -11.96 40.20 1.21
N PHE A 30 -11.16 39.49 0.41
CA PHE A 30 -10.67 40.00 -0.87
C PHE A 30 -11.74 40.00 -1.96
N SER A 31 -12.66 39.02 -1.94
CA SER A 31 -13.72 38.93 -2.95
C SER A 31 -14.69 40.12 -2.91
N THR A 32 -14.84 40.76 -1.74
CA THR A 32 -15.66 41.96 -1.54
C THR A 32 -14.87 43.26 -1.70
N GLY A 33 -13.62 43.18 -2.17
CA GLY A 33 -12.75 44.35 -2.31
C GLY A 33 -12.39 45.02 -0.98
N MET A 34 -12.50 44.29 0.14
CA MET A 34 -12.28 44.80 1.50
C MET A 34 -13.24 45.92 1.93
N GLN A 35 -14.40 46.05 1.26
CA GLN A 35 -15.37 47.12 1.52
C GLN A 35 -16.43 46.71 2.55
N ASP A 36 -16.73 45.41 2.63
CA ASP A 36 -17.72 44.86 3.57
C ASP A 36 -17.18 44.73 5.00
N ASN A 37 -18.09 44.49 5.94
CA ASN A 37 -17.75 44.25 7.34
C ASN A 37 -16.83 43.02 7.45
N PRO A 38 -15.60 43.15 8.01
CA PRO A 38 -14.65 42.04 8.12
C PRO A 38 -15.22 40.86 8.93
N MET A 39 -16.18 41.12 9.82
CA MET A 39 -16.82 40.07 10.60
C MET A 39 -17.57 39.05 9.73
N ASP A 40 -18.14 39.47 8.60
CA ASP A 40 -18.85 38.55 7.70
C ASP A 40 -17.88 37.62 6.96
N SER A 41 -16.68 38.10 6.64
CA SER A 41 -15.60 37.26 6.10
C SER A 41 -15.10 36.24 7.13
N VAL A 42 -14.99 36.65 8.40
CA VAL A 42 -14.64 35.75 9.51
C VAL A 42 -15.71 34.68 9.71
N ARG A 43 -17.01 35.02 9.60
CA ARG A 43 -18.11 34.04 9.68
C ARG A 43 -18.02 32.97 8.59
N VAL A 44 -17.73 33.38 7.36
CA VAL A 44 -17.49 32.44 6.24
C VAL A 44 -16.29 31.54 6.55
N GLY A 45 -15.20 32.13 7.05
CA GLY A 45 -14.03 31.39 7.50
C GLY A 45 -14.33 30.34 8.58
N ILE A 46 -15.03 30.74 9.64
CA ILE A 46 -15.43 29.83 10.73
C ILE A 46 -16.28 28.68 10.18
N PHE A 47 -17.27 28.99 9.34
CA PHE A 47 -18.11 27.97 8.72
C PHE A 47 -17.28 26.95 7.92
N CYS A 48 -16.42 27.42 7.02
CA CYS A 48 -15.54 26.55 6.24
C CYS A 48 -14.60 25.72 7.13
N GLY A 49 -13.98 26.34 8.14
CA GLY A 49 -13.09 25.67 9.08
C GLY A 49 -13.78 24.56 9.88
N CYS A 50 -14.98 24.83 10.38
CA CYS A 50 -15.81 23.83 11.08
C CYS A 50 -16.20 22.67 10.16
N VAL A 51 -16.61 22.96 8.91
CA VAL A 51 -16.97 21.94 7.92
C VAL A 51 -15.78 21.03 7.61
N VAL A 52 -14.60 21.60 7.33
CA VAL A 52 -13.37 20.83 7.05
C VAL A 52 -12.97 19.99 8.25
N THR A 53 -13.03 20.54 9.47
CA THR A 53 -12.75 19.80 10.70
C THR A 53 -13.69 18.61 10.85
N GLY A 54 -15.00 18.83 10.71
CA GLY A 54 -16.01 17.81 10.85
C GLY A 54 -15.87 16.68 9.82
N LEU A 55 -15.68 17.03 8.54
CA LEU A 55 -15.47 16.05 7.47
C LEU A 55 -14.21 15.21 7.70
N THR A 56 -13.11 15.85 8.12
CA THR A 56 -11.85 15.16 8.40
C THR A 56 -12.00 14.19 9.58
N LEU A 57 -12.67 14.62 10.66
CA LEU A 57 -12.95 13.76 11.81
C LEU A 57 -13.85 12.59 11.45
N MET A 58 -14.92 12.84 10.70
CA MET A 58 -15.87 11.80 10.29
C MET A 58 -15.20 10.75 9.40
N TYR A 59 -14.52 11.17 8.33
CA TYR A 59 -13.86 10.26 7.40
C TYR A 59 -12.65 9.56 8.05
N GLY A 60 -11.79 10.32 8.73
CA GLY A 60 -10.63 9.77 9.42
C GLY A 60 -11.02 8.83 10.57
N GLY A 61 -12.09 9.16 11.30
CA GLY A 61 -12.63 8.34 12.38
C GLY A 61 -13.21 7.03 11.84
N TRP A 62 -14.04 7.11 10.80
CA TRP A 62 -14.52 5.93 10.07
C TRP A 62 -13.36 5.04 9.63
N ARG A 63 -12.32 5.62 9.03
CA ARG A 63 -11.14 4.88 8.57
C ARG A 63 -10.36 4.22 9.71
N LEU A 64 -10.17 4.91 10.84
CA LEU A 64 -9.51 4.32 12.01
C LEU A 64 -10.31 3.14 12.58
N ILE A 65 -11.64 3.25 12.62
CA ILE A 65 -12.53 2.18 13.05
C ILE A 65 -12.44 0.99 12.09
N GLU A 66 -12.44 1.25 10.78
CA GLU A 66 -12.30 0.22 9.74
C GLU A 66 -10.95 -0.53 9.88
N ILE A 67 -9.85 0.19 10.08
CA ILE A 67 -8.52 -0.41 10.28
C ILE A 67 -8.51 -1.27 11.55
N LYS A 68 -9.06 -0.78 12.67
CA LYS A 68 -9.14 -1.56 13.92
C LYS A 68 -10.03 -2.79 13.79
N ARG A 69 -11.19 -2.68 13.13
CA ARG A 69 -12.10 -3.81 12.87
C ARG A 69 -11.47 -4.83 11.92
N GLY A 70 -10.72 -4.38 10.91
CA GLY A 70 -9.97 -5.23 10.00
C GLY A 70 -8.82 -5.96 10.70
N GLY A 71 -8.08 -5.27 11.58
CA GLY A 71 -6.98 -5.85 12.37
C GLY A 71 -7.44 -6.88 13.41
N ASN A 72 -8.65 -6.74 13.98
CA ASN A 72 -9.22 -7.71 14.90
C ASN A 72 -9.78 -8.98 14.24
N LYS A 73 -10.06 -8.96 12.92
CA LYS A 73 -10.56 -10.15 12.19
C LYS A 73 -9.44 -11.08 11.73
N THR A 74 -8.21 -10.59 11.62
CA THR A 74 -7.03 -11.43 11.62
C THR A 74 -6.74 -11.78 13.07
N GLU A 75 -7.40 -12.81 13.58
CA GLU A 75 -6.83 -13.64 14.64
C GLU A 75 -5.34 -13.81 14.28
N LYS A 76 -4.43 -13.59 15.23
CA LYS A 76 -2.99 -13.78 15.02
C LYS A 76 -2.74 -15.28 14.83
N VAL A 77 -3.21 -15.82 13.70
CA VAL A 77 -2.76 -17.10 13.20
C VAL A 77 -1.25 -16.94 13.11
N ASN A 78 -0.53 -17.81 13.81
CA ASN A 78 0.91 -17.79 13.77
C ASN A 78 1.31 -18.24 12.37
N VAL A 79 1.33 -17.30 11.41
CA VAL A 79 1.57 -17.54 9.98
C VAL A 79 2.85 -18.36 9.76
N LEU A 80 3.81 -18.25 10.69
CA LEU A 80 4.99 -19.09 10.73
C LEU A 80 4.65 -20.57 10.92
N ASP A 81 3.85 -20.92 11.93
CA ASP A 81 3.49 -22.30 12.25
C ASP A 81 2.61 -22.91 11.16
N GLU A 82 1.70 -22.11 10.59
CA GLU A 82 0.88 -22.53 9.47
C GLU A 82 1.73 -22.78 8.21
N LEU A 83 2.68 -21.90 7.89
CA LEU A 83 3.58 -22.12 6.77
C LEU A 83 4.47 -23.36 6.99
N LYS A 84 4.94 -23.61 8.22
CA LYS A 84 5.67 -24.84 8.54
C LYS A 84 4.82 -26.08 8.31
N LEU A 85 3.55 -26.06 8.73
CA LEU A 85 2.61 -27.16 8.50
C LEU A 85 2.40 -27.41 7.00
N LEU A 86 2.16 -26.35 6.23
CA LEU A 86 1.97 -26.42 4.77
C LEU A 86 3.20 -26.94 4.02
N LEU A 87 4.40 -26.69 4.56
CA LEU A 87 5.66 -27.15 3.98
C LEU A 87 6.11 -28.54 4.48
N SER A 88 5.33 -29.20 5.35
CA SER A 88 5.65 -30.56 5.82
C SER A 88 5.86 -31.59 4.70
N PRO A 89 5.13 -31.57 3.56
CA PRO A 89 5.41 -32.49 2.46
C PRO A 89 6.74 -32.20 1.75
N VAL A 90 7.19 -30.94 1.77
CA VAL A 90 8.50 -30.53 1.24
C VAL A 90 9.62 -31.03 2.14
N GLU A 91 9.43 -30.97 3.47
CA GLU A 91 10.38 -31.54 4.43
C GLU A 91 10.51 -33.06 4.28
N ALA A 92 9.38 -33.75 4.08
CA ALA A 92 9.40 -35.19 3.79
C ALA A 92 10.16 -35.48 2.49
N HIS A 93 9.92 -34.74 1.40
CA HIS A 93 10.70 -34.86 0.16
C HIS A 93 12.19 -34.59 0.40
N ALA A 94 12.54 -33.55 1.16
CA ALA A 94 13.92 -33.20 1.42
C ALA A 94 14.68 -34.28 2.21
N SER A 95 13.99 -34.98 3.13
CA SER A 95 14.56 -36.11 3.88
C SER A 95 14.93 -37.31 3.00
N SER A 96 14.38 -37.39 1.78
CA SER A 96 14.70 -38.45 0.81
C SER A 96 15.90 -38.14 -0.09
N LEU A 97 16.47 -36.94 0.00
CA LEU A 97 17.62 -36.53 -0.82
C LEU A 97 18.90 -37.22 -0.35
N PHE A 98 19.81 -37.51 -1.28
CA PHE A 98 21.05 -38.23 -0.96
C PHE A 98 22.00 -37.46 -0.02
N TRP A 99 21.84 -36.13 0.09
CA TRP A 99 22.60 -35.28 1.00
C TRP A 99 21.83 -34.92 2.28
N ALA A 100 20.65 -35.52 2.50
CA ALA A 100 19.78 -35.14 3.62
C ALA A 100 20.43 -35.36 4.99
N ASP A 101 21.32 -36.35 5.12
CA ASP A 101 22.03 -36.64 6.37
C ASP A 101 23.05 -35.55 6.73
N GLU A 102 23.75 -35.01 5.73
CA GLU A 102 24.75 -33.96 5.92
C GLU A 102 24.12 -32.56 5.95
N ARG A 103 23.10 -32.33 5.12
CA ARG A 103 22.44 -31.04 4.90
C ARG A 103 20.93 -31.21 4.93
N PRO A 104 20.34 -31.42 6.12
CA PRO A 104 18.91 -31.61 6.25
C PRO A 104 18.17 -30.29 6.07
N TRP A 105 17.30 -30.23 5.07
CA TRP A 105 16.30 -29.17 5.00
C TRP A 105 15.14 -29.48 5.94
N ARG A 106 14.87 -28.57 6.88
CA ARG A 106 13.77 -28.71 7.85
C ARG A 106 12.99 -27.41 7.96
N THR A 107 11.67 -27.50 8.10
CA THR A 107 10.81 -26.32 8.30
C THR A 107 11.17 -25.55 9.57
N SER A 108 11.68 -26.24 10.60
CA SER A 108 12.13 -25.63 11.86
C SER A 108 13.35 -24.71 11.71
N THR A 109 14.25 -24.99 10.74
CA THR A 109 15.50 -24.25 10.55
C THR A 109 15.45 -23.30 9.35
N HIS A 110 14.75 -23.69 8.29
CA HIS A 110 14.68 -22.96 7.01
C HIS A 110 13.43 -22.09 6.87
N VAL A 111 12.45 -22.20 7.77
CA VAL A 111 11.28 -21.32 7.82
C VAL A 111 11.29 -20.56 9.14
N LYS A 112 11.59 -19.26 9.07
CA LYS A 112 11.75 -18.42 10.27
C LYS A 112 11.38 -16.97 10.01
N VAL A 113 11.13 -16.23 11.09
CA VAL A 113 10.98 -14.78 11.02
C VAL A 113 12.35 -14.13 11.26
N ASP A 114 12.91 -13.53 10.22
CA ASP A 114 14.18 -12.79 10.30
C ASP A 114 13.93 -11.29 10.22
N ARG A 115 14.35 -10.54 11.26
CA ARG A 115 14.15 -9.09 11.39
C ARG A 115 12.69 -8.67 11.11
N GLY A 116 11.73 -9.43 11.64
CA GLY A 116 10.29 -9.18 11.45
C GLY A 116 9.76 -9.49 10.05
N THR A 117 10.49 -10.23 9.20
CA THR A 117 10.01 -10.70 7.89
C THR A 117 10.04 -12.22 7.84
N LEU A 118 8.90 -12.85 7.53
CA LEU A 118 8.83 -14.29 7.28
C LEU A 118 9.79 -14.66 6.15
N THR A 119 10.64 -15.64 6.38
CA THR A 119 11.72 -16.04 5.50
C THR A 119 11.65 -17.54 5.26
N LEU A 120 11.62 -17.93 3.99
CA LEU A 120 11.73 -19.29 3.51
C LEU A 120 13.10 -19.43 2.83
N ASP A 121 13.95 -20.26 3.40
CA ASP A 121 15.23 -20.61 2.82
C ASP A 121 15.11 -21.86 1.94
N LEU A 122 15.48 -21.75 0.67
CA LEU A 122 15.45 -22.85 -0.30
C LEU A 122 16.80 -23.55 -0.45
N HIS A 123 17.82 -23.19 0.34
CA HIS A 123 19.04 -23.97 0.42
C HIS A 123 18.75 -25.43 0.79
N ASP A 124 19.67 -26.33 0.45
CA ASP A 124 19.59 -27.76 0.76
C ASP A 124 18.40 -28.52 0.14
N LEU A 125 17.52 -27.84 -0.61
CA LEU A 125 16.55 -28.44 -1.51
C LEU A 125 17.14 -28.65 -2.90
N ASP A 126 16.65 -29.68 -3.59
CA ASP A 126 16.79 -29.81 -5.03
C ASP A 126 15.81 -28.87 -5.76
N VAL A 127 15.94 -28.75 -7.09
CA VAL A 127 15.08 -27.86 -7.89
C VAL A 127 13.60 -28.24 -7.78
N ILE A 128 13.28 -29.54 -7.65
CA ILE A 128 11.91 -30.03 -7.53
C ILE A 128 11.33 -29.64 -6.18
N GLY A 129 12.05 -29.88 -5.07
CA GLY A 129 11.65 -29.47 -3.73
C GLY A 129 11.48 -27.96 -3.62
N ALA A 130 12.43 -27.19 -4.16
CA ALA A 130 12.37 -25.73 -4.17
C ALA A 130 11.16 -25.20 -4.95
N LYS A 131 10.81 -25.83 -6.08
CA LYS A 131 9.62 -25.49 -6.86
C LYS A 131 8.33 -25.78 -6.07
N ARG A 132 8.24 -26.95 -5.45
CA ARG A 132 7.08 -27.31 -4.60
C ARG A 132 6.90 -26.34 -3.44
N ALA A 133 7.99 -25.98 -2.76
CA ALA A 133 7.95 -24.98 -1.68
C ALA A 133 7.44 -23.62 -2.18
N LEU A 134 7.90 -23.20 -3.36
CA LEU A 134 7.45 -21.96 -3.99
C LEU A 134 5.97 -21.99 -4.35
N ASP A 135 5.49 -23.13 -4.89
CA ASP A 135 4.08 -23.31 -5.26
C ASP A 135 3.16 -23.25 -4.03
N VAL A 136 3.55 -23.88 -2.92
CA VAL A 136 2.85 -23.76 -1.63
C VAL A 136 2.73 -22.30 -1.18
N VAL A 137 3.82 -21.52 -1.30
CA VAL A 137 3.82 -20.09 -0.96
C VAL A 137 2.89 -19.28 -1.86
N ILE A 138 2.87 -19.59 -3.16
CA ILE A 138 2.03 -18.94 -4.16
C ILE A 138 0.54 -19.20 -3.87
N GLU A 139 0.17 -20.46 -3.64
CA GLU A 139 -1.21 -20.89 -3.40
C GLU A 139 -1.76 -20.32 -2.09
N ASN A 140 -0.93 -20.25 -1.05
CA ASN A 140 -1.33 -19.78 0.28
C ASN A 140 -1.02 -18.28 0.51
N ARG A 141 -0.81 -17.53 -0.57
CA ARG A 141 -0.56 -16.08 -0.56
C ARG A 141 -1.44 -15.27 0.41
N PRO A 142 -2.78 -15.44 0.45
CA PRO A 142 -3.65 -14.55 1.23
C PRO A 142 -3.34 -14.57 2.73
N ILE A 143 -2.77 -15.69 3.19
CA ILE A 143 -2.44 -15.99 4.57
C ILE A 143 -0.99 -15.56 4.88
N ILE A 144 -0.06 -15.90 3.98
CA ILE A 144 1.39 -15.68 4.15
C ILE A 144 1.77 -14.20 4.19
N GLY A 145 1.10 -13.36 3.39
CA GLY A 145 1.40 -11.93 3.32
C GLY A 145 2.80 -11.65 2.73
N ARG A 146 3.66 -10.95 3.48
CA ARG A 146 5.01 -10.58 3.04
C ARG A 146 6.01 -11.68 3.40
N ILE A 147 6.68 -12.25 2.39
CA ILE A 147 7.68 -13.31 2.58
C ILE A 147 8.98 -13.03 1.81
N ARG A 148 10.12 -13.38 2.40
CA ARG A 148 11.43 -13.39 1.76
C ARG A 148 11.80 -14.82 1.40
N ILE A 149 12.09 -15.06 0.13
CA ILE A 149 12.58 -16.35 -0.37
C ILE A 149 14.09 -16.24 -0.54
N VAL A 150 14.86 -17.06 0.16
CA VAL A 150 16.30 -17.17 -0.03
C VAL A 150 16.53 -18.24 -1.09
N THR A 151 17.05 -17.82 -2.25
CA THR A 151 17.29 -18.68 -3.43
C THR A 151 18.76 -19.10 -3.55
N GLY A 152 19.57 -18.68 -2.58
CA GLY A 152 21.02 -18.75 -2.58
C GLY A 152 21.76 -17.75 -3.45
N ARG A 153 23.11 -17.78 -3.29
CA ARG A 153 24.14 -16.88 -3.84
C ARG A 153 24.15 -15.43 -3.30
N GLY A 154 24.19 -15.28 -1.98
CA GLY A 154 24.88 -14.12 -1.39
C GLY A 154 26.39 -14.12 -1.72
N LYS A 155 27.16 -13.16 -1.20
CA LYS A 155 28.62 -13.02 -1.45
C LYS A 155 29.48 -14.27 -1.16
N ASN A 156 28.93 -15.29 -0.49
CA ASN A 156 29.69 -16.39 0.13
C ASN A 156 29.48 -17.78 -0.51
N SER A 157 28.80 -17.90 -1.66
CA SER A 157 28.53 -19.21 -2.30
C SER A 157 29.40 -19.44 -3.55
N ARG A 158 30.02 -20.63 -3.71
CA ARG A 158 30.82 -21.02 -4.89
C ARG A 158 29.94 -21.75 -5.94
N GLY A 159 30.13 -21.49 -7.24
CA GLY A 159 29.43 -22.18 -8.35
C GLY A 159 28.05 -21.62 -8.74
N PRO A 160 27.45 -21.98 -9.91
CA PRO A 160 26.14 -21.52 -10.45
C PRO A 160 24.94 -21.69 -9.50
N SER A 161 24.00 -20.72 -9.46
CA SER A 161 22.73 -20.88 -8.71
C SER A 161 21.75 -21.57 -9.62
N VAL A 162 21.38 -22.79 -9.23
CA VAL A 162 20.47 -23.63 -10.00
C VAL A 162 19.01 -23.30 -9.66
N ILE A 163 18.71 -22.91 -8.42
CA ILE A 163 17.35 -22.64 -7.94
C ILE A 163 16.85 -21.26 -8.39
N ARG A 164 17.69 -20.22 -8.37
CA ARG A 164 17.25 -18.84 -8.62
C ARG A 164 16.61 -18.63 -10.00
N PRO A 165 17.16 -19.13 -11.12
CA PRO A 165 16.51 -18.98 -12.43
C PRO A 165 15.09 -19.55 -12.44
N MET A 166 14.90 -20.74 -11.86
CA MET A 166 13.58 -21.37 -11.74
C MET A 166 12.61 -20.51 -10.91
N VAL A 167 13.05 -19.99 -9.77
CA VAL A 167 12.21 -19.14 -8.90
C VAL A 167 11.80 -17.86 -9.64
N VAL A 168 12.73 -17.22 -10.35
CA VAL A 168 12.45 -15.99 -11.12
C VAL A 168 11.45 -16.28 -12.24
N GLU A 169 11.66 -17.35 -13.01
CA GLU A 169 10.75 -17.73 -14.11
C GLU A 169 9.34 -18.03 -13.58
N ARG A 170 9.23 -18.80 -12.50
CA ARG A 170 7.94 -19.15 -11.89
C ARG A 170 7.22 -17.93 -11.36
N LEU A 171 7.92 -17.04 -10.64
CA LEU A 171 7.34 -15.82 -10.09
C LEU A 171 6.89 -14.85 -11.18
N ASN A 172 7.65 -14.69 -12.26
CA ASN A 172 7.26 -13.81 -13.37
C ASN A 172 5.94 -14.25 -14.03
N LYS A 173 5.70 -15.56 -14.14
CA LYS A 173 4.44 -16.09 -14.69
C LYS A 173 3.21 -15.73 -13.83
N VAL A 174 3.38 -15.59 -12.52
CA VAL A 174 2.28 -15.38 -11.58
C VAL A 174 2.20 -13.96 -11.01
N ALA A 175 3.25 -13.13 -11.20
CA ALA A 175 3.38 -11.81 -10.59
C ALA A 175 2.16 -10.90 -10.85
N HIS A 176 1.72 -10.85 -12.11
CA HIS A 176 0.61 -10.01 -12.54
C HIS A 176 -0.75 -10.51 -12.01
N ALA A 177 -0.94 -11.83 -11.94
CA ALA A 177 -2.17 -12.44 -11.45
C ALA A 177 -2.31 -12.30 -9.93
N LEU A 178 -1.19 -12.36 -9.20
CA LEU A 178 -1.17 -12.40 -7.74
C LEU A 178 -1.00 -11.03 -7.09
N ASP A 179 -0.88 -9.95 -7.85
CA ASP A 179 -0.72 -8.60 -7.30
C ASP A 179 0.42 -8.51 -6.27
N TRP A 180 1.55 -9.13 -6.60
CA TRP A 180 2.76 -9.09 -5.81
C TRP A 180 3.78 -8.15 -6.43
N GLN A 181 4.42 -7.37 -5.57
CA GLN A 181 5.65 -6.69 -5.91
C GLN A 181 6.81 -7.63 -5.63
N ILE A 182 7.57 -7.96 -6.69
CA ILE A 182 8.77 -8.78 -6.60
C ILE A 182 9.96 -7.86 -6.41
N LEU A 183 10.70 -8.04 -5.31
CA LEU A 183 11.90 -7.28 -4.97
C LEU A 183 13.11 -8.22 -4.97
N GLY A 184 13.85 -8.23 -6.08
CA GLY A 184 15.04 -9.05 -6.25
C GLY A 184 16.28 -8.45 -5.57
N LYS A 185 17.00 -9.27 -4.79
CA LYS A 185 18.37 -9.01 -4.29
C LYS A 185 19.28 -10.16 -4.69
N ALA A 186 20.61 -10.00 -4.58
CA ALA A 186 21.58 -10.99 -5.04
C ALA A 186 21.32 -12.43 -4.53
N GLY A 187 20.98 -12.60 -3.26
CA GLY A 187 20.74 -13.92 -2.64
C GLY A 187 19.30 -14.20 -2.21
N SER A 188 18.37 -13.27 -2.42
CA SER A 188 16.97 -13.44 -1.99
C SER A 188 16.01 -12.67 -2.88
N ILE A 189 14.76 -13.09 -2.89
CA ILE A 189 13.65 -12.43 -3.56
C ILE A 189 12.57 -12.19 -2.51
N THR A 190 12.19 -10.93 -2.29
CA THR A 190 11.11 -10.60 -1.37
C THR A 190 9.82 -10.40 -2.15
N LEU A 191 8.78 -11.09 -1.73
CA LEU A 191 7.42 -10.97 -2.23
C LEU A 191 6.64 -10.07 -1.29
N ARG A 192 6.08 -8.99 -1.84
CA ARG A 192 5.28 -8.03 -1.08
C ARG A 192 3.88 -7.92 -1.67
N PRO A 193 2.81 -8.18 -0.89
CA PRO A 193 1.44 -7.97 -1.37
C PRO A 193 1.18 -6.49 -1.63
N LEU A 194 0.63 -6.18 -2.82
CA LEU A 194 0.26 -4.80 -3.21
C LEU A 194 -1.07 -4.33 -2.59
N GLY A 195 -1.76 -5.21 -1.85
CA GLY A 195 -3.10 -4.95 -1.31
C GLY A 195 -4.22 -5.33 -2.29
N LYS A 196 -5.48 -5.16 -1.90
CA LYS A 196 -6.63 -5.47 -2.77
C LYS A 196 -6.89 -4.31 -3.74
N ARG A 197 -7.11 -4.62 -5.02
CA ARG A 197 -7.57 -3.60 -5.99
C ARG A 197 -8.98 -3.14 -5.58
N PRO A 198 -9.31 -1.86 -5.74
CA PRO A 198 -10.70 -1.43 -5.56
C PRO A 198 -11.59 -2.18 -6.57
N THR A 199 -12.78 -2.56 -6.14
CA THR A 199 -13.80 -3.03 -7.08
C THR A 199 -14.23 -1.87 -7.98
N PHE A 200 -14.77 -2.15 -9.16
CA PHE A 200 -15.24 -1.10 -10.06
C PHE A 200 -16.24 -0.16 -9.39
N LYS A 201 -17.16 -0.70 -8.56
CA LYS A 201 -18.12 0.09 -7.78
C LYS A 201 -17.43 1.05 -6.81
N LEU A 202 -16.46 0.56 -6.04
CA LEU A 202 -15.72 1.38 -5.09
C LEU A 202 -14.83 2.42 -5.79
N TRP A 203 -14.20 2.04 -6.90
CA TRP A 203 -13.43 2.95 -7.74
C TRP A 203 -14.31 4.08 -8.28
N LEU A 204 -15.48 3.76 -8.85
CA LEU A 204 -16.40 4.72 -9.42
C LEU A 204 -16.96 5.67 -8.35
N PHE A 205 -17.32 5.13 -7.19
CA PHE A 205 -17.77 5.93 -6.05
C PHE A 205 -16.70 6.94 -5.61
N ARG A 206 -15.45 6.49 -5.43
CA ARG A 206 -14.31 7.38 -5.11
C ARG A 206 -14.11 8.43 -6.20
N PHE A 207 -14.18 8.02 -7.47
CA PHE A 207 -14.00 8.92 -8.61
C PHE A 207 -15.06 10.03 -8.63
N ILE A 208 -16.35 9.69 -8.54
CA ILE A 208 -17.45 10.67 -8.60
C ILE A 208 -17.36 11.70 -7.46
N ILE A 209 -16.99 11.27 -6.24
CA ILE A 209 -16.86 12.16 -5.09
C ILE A 209 -15.75 13.19 -5.30
N PHE A 210 -14.61 12.77 -5.85
CA PHE A 210 -13.41 13.59 -5.89
C PHE A 210 -13.20 14.33 -7.22
N VAL A 211 -13.82 13.89 -8.32
CA VAL A 211 -13.55 14.45 -9.65
C VAL A 211 -13.90 15.93 -9.75
N GLY A 212 -15.09 16.33 -9.28
CA GLY A 212 -15.51 17.73 -9.32
C GLY A 212 -14.55 18.66 -8.56
N PRO A 213 -14.33 18.43 -7.26
CA PRO A 213 -13.42 19.26 -6.46
C PRO A 213 -12.00 19.35 -7.03
N PHE A 214 -11.38 18.23 -7.42
CA PHE A 214 -10.01 18.25 -7.95
C PHE A 214 -9.92 18.90 -9.32
N THR A 215 -10.85 18.61 -10.23
CA THR A 215 -10.85 19.21 -11.57
C THR A 215 -11.09 20.71 -11.51
N ILE A 216 -12.03 21.19 -10.71
CA ILE A 216 -12.31 22.64 -10.58
C ILE A 216 -11.12 23.35 -9.92
N ALA A 217 -10.62 22.83 -8.79
CA ALA A 217 -9.51 23.48 -8.09
C ALA A 217 -8.26 23.58 -8.97
N LEU A 218 -7.87 22.49 -9.63
CA LEU A 218 -6.69 22.50 -10.50
C LEU A 218 -6.91 23.35 -11.76
N ALA A 219 -8.11 23.33 -12.36
CA ALA A 219 -8.42 24.20 -13.49
C ALA A 219 -8.22 25.68 -13.12
N LEU A 220 -8.77 26.13 -11.99
CA LEU A 220 -8.63 27.52 -11.52
C LEU A 220 -7.17 27.84 -11.15
N SER A 221 -6.47 26.96 -10.43
CA SER A 221 -5.08 27.19 -10.04
C SER A 221 -4.14 27.31 -11.25
N PHE A 222 -4.29 26.44 -12.25
CA PHE A 222 -3.45 26.50 -13.45
C PHE A 222 -3.87 27.62 -14.41
N GLU A 223 -5.14 28.00 -14.44
CA GLU A 223 -5.63 29.19 -15.15
C GLU A 223 -4.97 30.47 -14.63
N GLU A 224 -4.89 30.62 -13.30
CA GLU A 224 -4.20 31.75 -12.67
C GLU A 224 -2.69 31.70 -12.90
N LEU A 225 -2.08 30.51 -12.77
CA LEU A 225 -0.63 30.33 -12.97
C LEU A 225 -0.19 30.64 -14.40
N ALA A 226 -1.02 30.33 -15.40
CA ALA A 226 -0.73 30.58 -16.81
C ALA A 226 -0.82 32.06 -17.21
N GLY A 227 -1.48 32.89 -16.40
CA GLY A 227 -1.65 34.32 -16.66
C GLY A 227 -2.53 34.63 -17.88
N SER A 228 -2.64 35.92 -18.23
CA SER A 228 -3.58 36.40 -19.26
C SER A 228 -3.29 35.87 -20.67
N ALA A 229 -2.03 35.54 -20.99
CA ALA A 229 -1.63 35.08 -22.31
C ALA A 229 -2.01 33.62 -22.62
N ALA A 230 -2.17 32.78 -21.59
CA ALA A 230 -2.40 31.34 -21.75
C ALA A 230 -3.51 30.80 -20.82
N ARG A 231 -4.46 31.67 -20.45
CA ARG A 231 -5.51 31.40 -19.46
C ARG A 231 -6.34 30.15 -19.79
N GLU A 232 -6.76 30.02 -21.05
CA GLU A 232 -7.58 28.88 -21.51
C GLU A 232 -6.77 27.57 -21.52
N GLN A 233 -5.51 27.61 -21.97
CA GLN A 233 -4.59 26.47 -21.94
C GLN A 233 -4.30 26.02 -20.50
N GLY A 234 -4.10 26.97 -19.59
CA GLY A 234 -3.93 26.71 -18.15
C GLY A 234 -5.15 26.03 -17.56
N ARG A 235 -6.36 26.53 -17.84
CA ARG A 235 -7.62 25.92 -17.38
C ARG A 235 -7.79 24.48 -17.90
N MET A 236 -7.57 24.26 -19.20
CA MET A 236 -7.68 22.93 -19.80
C MET A 236 -6.66 21.95 -19.22
N PHE A 237 -5.41 22.38 -19.05
CA PHE A 237 -4.37 21.58 -18.42
C PHE A 237 -4.73 21.21 -16.99
N GLY A 238 -5.17 22.18 -16.18
CA GLY A 238 -5.58 21.95 -14.81
C GLY A 238 -6.76 20.99 -14.70
N ALA A 239 -7.76 21.13 -15.58
CA ALA A 239 -8.88 20.21 -15.63
C ALA A 239 -8.44 18.77 -15.96
N ALA A 240 -7.57 18.60 -16.96
CA ALA A 240 -7.01 17.29 -17.32
C ALA A 240 -6.18 16.68 -16.19
N ALA A 241 -5.34 17.48 -15.53
CA ALA A 241 -4.57 17.06 -14.36
C ALA A 241 -5.48 16.59 -13.22
N GLY A 242 -6.60 17.28 -12.98
CA GLY A 242 -7.59 16.88 -11.97
C GLY A 242 -8.27 15.55 -12.28
N LEU A 243 -8.60 15.28 -13.54
CA LEU A 243 -9.12 13.98 -13.97
C LEU A 243 -8.10 12.85 -13.72
N ILE A 244 -6.82 13.08 -14.07
CA ILE A 244 -5.74 12.11 -13.88
C ILE A 244 -5.51 11.84 -12.40
N MET A 245 -5.38 12.90 -11.58
CA MET A 245 -5.14 12.78 -10.14
C MET A 245 -6.28 12.05 -9.44
N THR A 246 -7.53 12.36 -9.80
CA THR A 246 -8.69 11.66 -9.26
C THR A 246 -8.68 10.19 -9.66
N SER A 247 -8.35 9.86 -10.91
CA SER A 247 -8.25 8.48 -11.39
C SER A 247 -7.18 7.69 -10.61
N LEU A 248 -6.02 8.29 -10.36
CA LEU A 248 -4.95 7.69 -9.58
C LEU A 248 -5.38 7.45 -8.12
N LEU A 249 -6.04 8.43 -7.52
CA LEU A 249 -6.53 8.34 -6.14
C LEU A 249 -7.64 7.30 -5.98
N ALA A 250 -8.59 7.24 -6.93
CA ALA A 250 -9.64 6.24 -6.98
C ALA A 250 -9.06 4.81 -7.12
N SER A 251 -7.92 4.70 -7.82
CA SER A 251 -7.19 3.43 -8.04
C SER A 251 -6.37 2.98 -6.82
N TYR A 252 -6.34 3.74 -5.73
CA TYR A 252 -5.57 3.39 -4.54
C TYR A 252 -6.00 2.06 -3.95
N ARG A 253 -5.02 1.17 -3.76
CA ARG A 253 -5.21 -0.20 -3.26
C ARG A 253 -5.23 -0.23 -1.75
N GLU A 254 -6.15 -1.00 -1.18
CA GLU A 254 -6.17 -1.24 0.26
C GLU A 254 -5.06 -2.21 0.65
N ARG A 255 -4.03 -1.67 1.30
CA ARG A 255 -2.98 -2.48 1.91
C ARG A 255 -3.50 -2.96 3.26
N ALA A 256 -3.69 -4.27 3.41
CA ALA A 256 -3.78 -4.85 4.72
C ALA A 256 -2.40 -4.73 5.38
N SER A 257 -2.37 -4.19 6.59
CA SER A 257 -1.20 -4.21 7.46
C SER A 257 -0.96 -5.66 7.87
N TYR A 258 -0.14 -6.38 7.11
CA TYR A 258 0.41 -7.68 7.51
C TYR A 258 1.72 -7.46 8.25
#